data_AF-A0A7J7GS48-F1
#
_entry.id   AF-A0A7J7GS48-F1
#
_cell.length_a   1.000
_cell.length_b   1.000
_cell.length_c   1.000
_cell.angle_alpha   90.00
_cell.angle_beta   90.00
_cell.angle_gamma   90.00
#
_symmetry.space_group_name_H-M   'P 1'
#
loop_
_entity.id
_entity.type
_entity.pdbx_description
1 polymer ?
#
loop_
_entity_poly.entity_id
_entity_poly.type
_entity_poly.pdbx_seq_one_letter_code
_entity_poly.pdbx_strand_id
1 'polypeptide(L)'
;MVRINWHVSTNYRAGWTARITLFNWEEINFEDWFVVVQLKQKGSPGFQRAYSFNGTNTFFLQGLPGLTYLIGVTNGSNPKKDPRVPGKQQTTISFTKINIPSLKISLGDGFPSKVYFNEEQYQLPSRFLTENGNQRHVNLASTVSAILVTILVWTNRRR
;
A
#
# COMPACT_ATOMS: atom_id res chain seq x y z
N MET A 1 17.37 -5.78 11.66
CA MET A 1 16.11 -6.50 11.45
C MET A 1 15.55 -6.23 10.07
N VAL A 2 14.77 -7.16 9.51
CA VAL A 2 14.01 -6.90 8.30
C VAL A 2 12.73 -6.13 8.66
N ARG A 3 12.47 -5.01 8.00
CA ARG A 3 11.23 -4.24 8.14
C ARG A 3 10.40 -4.39 6.89
N ILE A 4 9.09 -4.57 7.06
CA ILE A 4 8.13 -4.75 5.98
C ILE A 4 7.11 -3.61 6.02
N ASN A 5 7.02 -2.89 4.91
CA ASN A 5 6.01 -1.85 4.73
C ASN A 5 4.93 -2.34 3.78
N TRP A 6 3.68 -2.23 4.19
CA TRP A 6 2.50 -2.47 3.36
C TRP A 6 1.73 -1.16 3.15
N HIS A 7 1.43 -0.83 1.91
CA HIS A 7 0.70 0.38 1.55
C HIS A 7 -0.32 0.12 0.45
N VAL A 8 -1.60 0.34 0.72
CA VAL A 8 -2.64 0.35 -0.31
C VAL A 8 -2.40 1.57 -1.20
N SER A 9 -2.07 1.35 -2.48
CA SER A 9 -1.66 2.40 -3.40
C SER A 9 -2.82 2.98 -4.22
N THR A 10 -3.78 2.13 -4.63
CA THR A 10 -4.97 2.57 -5.36
C THR A 10 -6.19 1.74 -4.98
N ASN A 11 -7.37 2.32 -5.10
CA ASN A 11 -8.63 1.68 -4.70
C ASN A 11 -9.80 2.11 -5.62
N TYR A 12 -10.03 1.36 -6.70
CA TYR A 12 -11.09 1.62 -7.67
C TYR A 12 -12.24 0.60 -7.56
N ARG A 13 -13.29 0.78 -8.37
CA ARG A 13 -14.47 -0.12 -8.36
C ARG A 13 -14.11 -1.54 -8.76
N ALA A 14 -13.35 -1.72 -9.84
CA ALA A 14 -13.03 -3.04 -10.39
C ALA A 14 -11.82 -3.71 -9.72
N GLY A 15 -10.97 -2.95 -9.02
CA GLY A 15 -9.71 -3.45 -8.49
C GLY A 15 -9.01 -2.49 -7.55
N TRP A 16 -7.94 -2.94 -6.93
CA TRP A 16 -7.09 -2.16 -6.05
C TRP A 16 -5.66 -2.64 -6.16
N THR A 17 -4.71 -1.83 -5.67
CA THR A 17 -3.30 -2.19 -5.65
C THR A 17 -2.71 -1.97 -4.27
N ALA A 18 -1.73 -2.80 -3.92
CA ALA A 18 -0.89 -2.62 -2.75
C ALA A 18 0.57 -2.59 -3.16
N ARG A 19 1.40 -1.90 -2.40
CA ARG A 19 2.85 -1.93 -2.49
C ARG A 19 3.37 -2.57 -1.22
N ILE A 20 4.25 -3.55 -1.40
CA ILE A 20 5.05 -4.11 -0.33
C ILE A 20 6.52 -3.76 -0.55
N THR A 21 7.17 -3.27 0.50
CA THR A 21 8.60 -2.93 0.49
C THR A 21 9.29 -3.62 1.65
N LEU A 22 10.37 -4.33 1.36
CA LEU A 22 11.23 -5.00 2.32
C LEU A 22 12.49 -4.15 2.51
N PHE A 23 12.86 -3.92 3.76
CA PHE A 23 14.09 -3.22 4.14
C PHE A 23 14.91 -4.11 5.05
N ASN A 24 16.12 -4.47 4.64
CA ASN A 24 17.02 -5.23 5.48
C ASN A 24 18.01 -4.29 6.18
N TRP A 25 17.81 -4.13 7.48
CA TRP A 25 18.70 -3.38 8.36
C TRP A 25 19.75 -4.24 9.05
N GLU A 26 19.77 -5.56 8.80
CA GLU A 26 20.84 -6.43 9.29
C GLU A 26 22.08 -6.32 8.41
N GLU A 27 23.23 -6.66 8.96
CA GLU A 27 24.50 -6.69 8.22
C GLU A 27 24.64 -7.95 7.35
N ILE A 28 23.74 -8.92 7.53
CA ILE A 28 23.70 -10.16 6.74
C ILE A 28 22.82 -9.97 5.50
N ASN A 29 23.18 -10.68 4.43
CA ASN A 29 22.34 -10.81 3.23
C ASN A 29 21.38 -12.00 3.42
N PHE A 30 20.13 -11.84 3.00
CA PHE A 30 19.19 -12.97 2.91
C PHE A 30 19.14 -13.45 1.47
N GLU A 31 19.61 -14.67 1.24
CA GLU A 31 19.47 -15.39 -0.02
C GLU A 31 18.12 -16.09 -0.09
N ASP A 32 17.57 -16.22 -1.30
CA ASP A 32 16.29 -16.85 -1.60
C ASP A 32 15.17 -16.44 -0.64
N TRP A 33 15.17 -15.16 -0.29
CA TRP A 33 14.19 -14.60 0.63
C TRP A 33 12.79 -14.80 0.09
N PHE A 34 11.85 -15.05 1.00
CA PHE A 34 10.44 -15.08 0.67
C PHE A 34 9.60 -14.41 1.75
N VAL A 35 8.45 -13.91 1.32
CA VAL A 35 7.44 -13.34 2.20
C VAL A 35 6.12 -14.02 1.95
N VAL A 36 5.44 -14.43 3.02
CA VAL A 36 4.07 -14.93 2.95
C VAL A 36 3.15 -13.88 3.54
N VAL A 37 2.24 -13.36 2.73
CA VAL A 37 1.23 -12.39 3.17
C VAL A 37 -0.12 -13.08 3.27
N GLN A 38 -0.71 -13.11 4.47
CA GLN A 38 -2.10 -13.52 4.62
C GLN A 38 -2.95 -12.27 4.73
N LEU A 39 -3.84 -12.04 3.76
CA LEU A 39 -4.88 -11.02 3.89
C LEU A 39 -6.01 -11.55 4.77
N LYS A 40 -6.84 -10.62 5.28
CA LYS A 40 -8.12 -11.00 5.90
C LYS A 40 -8.97 -11.77 4.88
N GLN A 41 -9.84 -12.66 5.35
CA GLN A 41 -10.59 -13.62 4.52
C GLN A 41 -11.25 -13.01 3.26
N LYS A 42 -11.66 -11.74 3.31
CA LYS A 42 -12.27 -11.04 2.15
C LYS A 42 -11.28 -10.54 1.10
N GLY A 43 -10.02 -10.27 1.46
CA GLY A 43 -9.03 -9.68 0.57
C GLY A 43 -8.27 -10.70 -0.31
N SER A 44 -8.14 -11.95 0.16
CA SER A 44 -7.35 -12.99 -0.51
C SER A 44 -7.84 -13.42 -1.90
N PRO A 45 -9.15 -13.59 -2.17
CA PRO A 45 -9.62 -14.11 -3.47
C PRO A 45 -9.35 -13.22 -4.69
N GLY A 46 -8.87 -11.98 -4.47
CA GLY A 46 -8.71 -10.99 -5.52
C GLY A 46 -7.34 -10.94 -6.17
N PHE A 47 -6.35 -11.74 -5.75
CA PHE A 47 -4.99 -11.65 -6.30
C PHE A 47 -4.96 -11.80 -7.82
N GLN A 48 -4.22 -10.91 -8.49
CA GLN A 48 -3.96 -11.01 -9.92
C GLN A 48 -2.48 -11.25 -10.19
N ARG A 49 -1.61 -10.38 -9.67
CA ARG A 49 -0.18 -10.37 -10.00
C ARG A 49 0.63 -9.49 -9.05
N ALA A 50 1.86 -9.92 -8.75
CA ALA A 50 2.96 -9.07 -8.30
C ALA A 50 3.87 -8.73 -9.50
N TYR A 51 4.26 -7.45 -9.66
CA TYR A 51 4.93 -7.00 -10.90
C TYR A 51 6.44 -7.23 -10.91
N SER A 52 7.11 -7.05 -9.76
CA SER A 52 8.58 -7.16 -9.66
C SER A 52 9.05 -8.42 -8.94
N PHE A 53 8.11 -9.22 -8.41
CA PHE A 53 8.34 -10.45 -7.67
C PHE A 53 7.55 -11.58 -8.32
N ASN A 54 7.99 -12.82 -8.13
CA ASN A 54 7.13 -13.97 -8.40
C ASN A 54 6.14 -14.14 -7.25
N GLY A 55 4.87 -14.39 -7.56
CA GLY A 55 3.78 -14.41 -6.58
C GLY A 55 2.75 -15.48 -6.88
N THR A 56 2.37 -16.29 -5.88
CA THR A 56 1.30 -17.29 -6.01
C THR A 56 0.00 -16.84 -5.33
N ASN A 57 -1.09 -17.59 -5.51
CA ASN A 57 -2.41 -17.28 -4.97
C ASN A 57 -2.48 -17.22 -3.43
N THR A 58 -1.46 -17.68 -2.71
CA THR A 58 -1.32 -17.54 -1.24
C THR A 58 -0.46 -16.34 -0.82
N PHE A 59 -0.16 -15.43 -1.76
CA PHE A 59 0.80 -14.33 -1.62
C PHE A 59 2.14 -14.78 -1.05
N PHE A 60 2.60 -15.94 -1.49
CA PHE A 60 4.00 -16.31 -1.39
C PHE A 60 4.76 -15.47 -2.42
N LEU A 61 5.52 -14.49 -1.95
CA LEU A 61 6.28 -13.54 -2.76
C LEU A 61 7.77 -13.85 -2.64
N GLN A 62 8.44 -13.92 -3.78
CA GLN A 62 9.88 -14.16 -3.87
C GLN A 62 10.50 -13.29 -4.98
N GLY A 63 11.80 -13.04 -4.88
CA GLY A 63 12.53 -12.33 -5.94
C GLY A 63 12.42 -13.02 -7.30
N LEU A 64 12.42 -12.23 -8.37
CA LEU A 64 12.71 -12.74 -9.71
C LEU A 64 14.21 -13.08 -9.82
N PRO A 65 14.66 -13.81 -10.87
CA PRO A 65 16.09 -13.95 -11.14
C PRO A 65 16.81 -12.60 -11.13
N GLY A 66 17.91 -12.48 -10.39
CA GLY A 66 18.62 -11.22 -10.13
C GLY A 66 18.13 -10.41 -8.93
N LEU A 67 17.01 -10.80 -8.30
CA LEU A 67 16.47 -10.23 -7.07
C LEU A 67 16.39 -11.25 -5.93
N THR A 68 17.09 -12.39 -6.06
CA THR A 68 17.10 -13.47 -5.06
C THR A 68 17.79 -13.10 -3.75
N TYR A 69 18.59 -12.03 -3.75
CA TYR A 69 19.20 -11.49 -2.54
C TYR A 69 18.46 -10.25 -2.04
N LEU A 70 18.18 -10.23 -0.73
CA LEU A 70 17.85 -9.03 0.02
C LEU A 70 19.10 -8.62 0.80
N ILE A 71 19.87 -7.73 0.18
CA ILE A 71 21.18 -7.27 0.68
C ILE A 71 21.03 -6.60 2.04
N GLY A 72 22.04 -6.77 2.90
CA GLY A 72 22.14 -6.12 4.20
C GLY A 72 22.34 -4.61 4.13
N VAL A 73 22.39 -3.99 5.29
CA VAL A 73 22.64 -2.57 5.44
C VAL A 73 24.05 -2.21 4.98
N THR A 74 24.17 -1.18 4.15
CA THR A 74 25.44 -0.63 3.67
C THR A 74 25.71 0.74 4.27
N ASN A 75 26.96 1.21 4.20
CA ASN A 75 27.26 2.60 4.52
C ASN A 75 26.60 3.53 3.51
N GLY A 76 26.26 4.74 3.95
CA GLY A 76 25.89 5.83 3.05
C GLY A 76 27.09 6.27 2.19
N SER A 77 26.82 7.05 1.14
CA SER A 77 27.83 7.48 0.17
C SER A 77 29.06 8.13 0.81
N ASN A 78 28.86 8.94 1.85
CA ASN A 78 29.91 9.42 2.75
C ASN A 78 29.71 8.85 4.16
N PRO A 79 30.45 7.81 4.57
CA PRO A 79 30.26 7.16 5.87
C PRO A 79 30.47 8.06 7.09
N LYS A 80 31.12 9.23 6.93
CA LYS A 80 31.33 10.20 8.03
C LYS A 80 30.15 11.15 8.25
N LYS A 81 29.22 11.25 7.28
CA LYS A 81 28.13 12.23 7.28
C LYS A 81 26.77 11.60 7.00
N ASP A 82 26.74 10.60 6.12
CA ASP A 82 25.52 9.96 5.66
C ASP A 82 25.17 8.77 6.55
N PRO A 83 23.87 8.60 6.88
CA PRO A 83 23.44 7.44 7.63
C PRO A 83 23.62 6.16 6.82
N ARG A 84 23.67 5.03 7.53
CA ARG A 84 23.61 3.71 6.91
C ARG A 84 22.29 3.52 6.15
N VAL A 85 22.33 2.81 5.03
CA VAL A 85 21.20 2.59 4.12
C VAL A 85 20.87 1.10 4.08
N PRO A 86 19.61 0.70 4.34
CA PRO A 86 19.21 -0.69 4.28
C PRO A 86 19.16 -1.17 2.83
N GLY A 87 19.42 -2.46 2.60
CA GLY A 87 19.03 -3.06 1.33
C GLY A 87 17.50 -3.05 1.19
N LYS A 88 17.04 -2.96 -0.05
CA LYS A 88 15.63 -2.68 -0.36
C LYS A 88 15.14 -3.52 -1.53
N GLN A 89 14.02 -4.19 -1.35
CA GLN A 89 13.27 -4.86 -2.40
C GLN A 89 11.82 -4.38 -2.37
N GLN A 90 11.18 -4.24 -3.53
CA GLN A 90 9.80 -3.75 -3.60
C GLN A 90 9.04 -4.37 -4.76
N THR A 91 7.73 -4.61 -4.56
CA THR A 91 6.81 -4.92 -5.65
C THR A 91 5.47 -4.20 -5.46
N THR A 92 4.78 -3.98 -6.56
CA THR A 92 3.35 -3.64 -6.56
C THR A 92 2.56 -4.91 -6.84
N ILE A 93 1.43 -5.05 -6.14
CA ILE A 93 0.51 -6.18 -6.23
C ILE A 93 -0.83 -5.64 -6.69
N SER A 94 -1.42 -6.32 -7.67
CA SER A 94 -2.72 -5.99 -8.25
C SER A 94 -3.78 -7.00 -7.80
N PHE A 95 -4.98 -6.47 -7.58
CA PHE A 95 -6.12 -7.23 -7.11
C PHE A 95 -7.40 -6.84 -7.85
N THR A 96 -8.22 -7.83 -8.18
CA THR A 96 -9.58 -7.65 -8.68
C THR A 96 -10.60 -7.62 -7.54
N LYS A 97 -11.70 -6.91 -7.78
CA LYS A 97 -12.90 -6.89 -6.94
C LYS A 97 -14.13 -7.46 -7.63
N ILE A 98 -14.00 -7.87 -8.90
CA ILE A 98 -15.14 -8.18 -9.77
C ILE A 98 -16.07 -9.25 -9.18
N ASN A 99 -15.54 -10.17 -8.36
CA ASN A 99 -16.32 -11.22 -7.69
C ASN A 99 -16.28 -11.11 -6.16
N ILE A 100 -15.99 -9.93 -5.60
CA ILE A 100 -15.86 -9.72 -4.15
C ILE A 100 -16.63 -8.46 -3.71
N PRO A 101 -17.96 -8.45 -3.86
CA PRO A 101 -18.78 -7.26 -3.62
C PRO A 101 -18.75 -6.77 -2.17
N SER A 102 -18.40 -7.65 -1.22
CA SER A 102 -18.31 -7.31 0.20
C SER A 102 -16.96 -6.73 0.63
N LEU A 103 -15.99 -6.58 -0.29
CA LEU A 103 -14.63 -6.11 0.00
C LEU A 103 -14.61 -4.59 0.23
N LYS A 104 -14.24 -4.18 1.44
CA LYS A 104 -14.16 -2.77 1.84
C LYS A 104 -12.73 -2.40 2.21
N ILE A 105 -11.96 -1.99 1.20
CA ILE A 105 -10.56 -1.53 1.37
C ILE A 105 -10.47 -0.35 2.35
N SER A 106 -11.44 0.57 2.32
CA SER A 106 -11.53 1.71 3.23
C SER A 106 -11.78 1.33 4.70
N LEU A 107 -12.24 0.10 4.97
CA LEU A 107 -12.39 -0.45 6.33
C LEU A 107 -11.22 -1.35 6.72
N GLY A 108 -10.17 -1.40 5.89
CA GLY A 108 -8.95 -2.13 6.18
C GLY A 108 -8.93 -3.59 5.71
N ASP A 109 -9.87 -4.01 4.86
CA ASP A 109 -9.85 -5.38 4.29
C ASP A 109 -8.63 -5.63 3.37
N GLY A 110 -8.01 -4.56 2.86
CA GLY A 110 -6.80 -4.62 2.05
C GLY A 110 -5.49 -4.74 2.84
N PHE A 111 -5.56 -4.84 4.18
CA PHE A 111 -4.38 -5.00 5.02
C PHE A 111 -4.13 -6.48 5.39
N PRO A 112 -2.86 -6.88 5.54
CA PRO A 112 -2.50 -8.21 6.03
C PRO A 112 -3.08 -8.47 7.42
N SER A 113 -3.50 -9.72 7.64
CA SER A 113 -3.79 -10.29 8.96
C SER A 113 -2.56 -10.99 9.55
N LYS A 114 -1.66 -11.51 8.70
CA LYS A 114 -0.34 -12.03 9.07
C LYS A 114 0.67 -11.79 7.97
N VAL A 115 1.92 -11.62 8.35
CA VAL A 115 3.06 -11.55 7.43
C VAL A 115 4.16 -12.42 8.01
N TYR A 116 4.77 -13.25 7.16
CA TYR A 116 5.94 -14.06 7.49
C TYR A 116 7.09 -13.67 6.58
N PHE A 117 8.28 -13.56 7.13
CA PHE A 117 9.53 -13.40 6.38
C PHE A 117 10.43 -14.57 6.75
N ASN A 118 10.84 -15.38 5.75
CA ASN A 118 11.68 -16.56 5.97
C ASN A 118 11.25 -17.38 7.22
N GLU A 119 9.98 -17.76 7.26
CA GLU A 119 9.35 -18.56 8.35
C GLU A 119 9.09 -17.80 9.66
N GLU A 120 9.73 -16.66 9.91
CA GLU A 120 9.48 -15.84 11.10
C GLU A 120 8.23 -14.96 10.93
N GLN A 121 7.32 -15.00 11.91
CA GLN A 121 6.12 -14.18 11.89
C GLN A 121 6.41 -12.74 12.34
N TYR A 122 5.98 -11.77 11.53
CA TYR A 122 6.10 -10.35 11.87
C TYR A 122 4.93 -9.87 12.74
N GLN A 123 5.21 -9.01 13.72
CA GLN A 123 4.17 -8.37 14.54
C GLN A 123 3.49 -7.25 13.74
N LEU A 124 2.19 -7.40 13.51
CA LEU A 124 1.39 -6.37 12.85
C LEU A 124 0.85 -5.35 13.85
N PRO A 125 0.69 -4.07 13.45
CA PRO A 125 0.07 -3.08 14.31
C PRO A 125 -1.39 -3.44 14.58
N SER A 126 -1.87 -3.18 15.79
CA SER A 126 -3.25 -3.45 16.20
C SER A 126 -4.29 -2.57 15.49
N ARG A 127 -3.86 -1.43 14.93
CA ARG A 127 -4.69 -0.52 14.14
C ARG A 127 -3.95 -0.10 12.88
N PHE A 128 -4.63 -0.23 11.74
CA PHE A 128 -4.15 0.31 10.47
C PHE A 128 -4.75 1.69 10.25
N LEU A 129 -3.92 2.65 9.85
CA LEU A 129 -4.42 3.96 9.39
C LEU A 129 -5.03 3.75 8.01
N THR A 130 -6.35 3.77 7.92
CA THR A 130 -7.06 3.84 6.65
C THR A 130 -7.00 5.27 6.13
N GLU A 131 -6.56 5.47 4.89
CA GLU A 131 -6.62 6.77 4.24
C GLU A 131 -8.08 7.22 4.14
N ASN A 132 -8.49 8.13 5.03
CA ASN A 132 -9.54 9.07 4.73
C ASN A 132 -8.95 10.11 3.77
N GLY A 133 -8.77 9.73 2.50
CA GLY A 133 -8.46 10.69 1.46
C GLY A 133 -9.47 11.83 1.56
N ASN A 134 -8.97 13.06 1.55
CA ASN A 134 -9.73 14.30 1.76
C ASN A 134 -10.96 14.35 0.83
N GLN A 135 -12.07 13.76 1.26
CA GLN A 135 -13.35 13.89 0.59
C GLN A 135 -13.79 15.30 0.92
N ARG A 136 -13.41 16.26 0.06
CA ARG A 136 -14.01 17.59 0.09
C ARG A 136 -15.49 17.39 -0.20
N HIS A 137 -16.28 17.24 0.84
CA HIS A 137 -17.73 17.29 0.76
C HIS A 137 -18.09 18.70 0.31
N VAL A 138 -18.32 18.85 -0.99
CA VAL A 138 -18.93 20.06 -1.52
C VAL A 138 -20.37 20.05 -1.03
N ASN A 139 -20.67 20.89 -0.06
CA ASN A 139 -22.03 21.05 0.40
C ASN A 139 -22.82 21.75 -0.73
N LEU A 140 -23.74 21.01 -1.36
CA LEU A 140 -24.55 21.53 -2.46
C LEU A 140 -25.33 22.78 -2.04
N ALA A 141 -25.82 22.83 -0.79
CA ALA A 141 -26.59 23.95 -0.30
C ALA A 141 -25.76 25.24 -0.21
N SER A 142 -24.51 25.15 0.27
CA SER A 142 -23.63 26.32 0.31
C SER A 142 -23.19 26.78 -1.09
N THR A 143 -23.05 25.85 -2.03
CA THR A 143 -22.70 26.17 -3.42
C THR A 143 -23.87 26.86 -4.15
N VAL A 144 -25.09 26.35 -3.98
CA VAL A 144 -26.30 26.94 -4.57
C VAL A 144 -26.57 28.34 -3.99
N SER A 145 -26.41 28.52 -2.67
CA SER A 145 -26.56 29.83 -2.03
C SER A 145 -25.54 30.85 -2.56
N ALA A 146 -24.28 30.46 -2.75
CA ALA A 146 -23.25 31.35 -3.31
C ALA A 146 -23.60 31.82 -4.73
N ILE A 147 -24.12 30.92 -5.58
CA ILE A 147 -24.56 31.23 -6.95
C ILE A 147 -25.76 32.19 -6.93
N LEU A 148 -26.75 31.94 -6.08
CA LEU A 148 -27.94 32.81 -5.96
C LEU A 148 -27.56 34.22 -5.50
N VAL A 149 -26.65 34.35 -4.53
CA VAL A 149 -26.15 35.65 -4.07
C VAL A 149 -25.41 36.40 -5.18
N THR A 150 -24.62 35.70 -6.00
CA THR A 150 -23.93 36.35 -7.13
C THR A 150 -24.90 36.85 -8.19
N ILE A 151 -25.95 36.07 -8.50
CA ILE A 151 -27.00 36.47 -9.43
C ILE A 151 -27.74 37.70 -8.90
N LEU A 152 -28.15 37.69 -7.62
CA LEU A 152 -28.85 38.80 -6.97
C LEU A 152 -28.02 40.10 -6.97
N VAL A 153 -26.73 40.01 -6.62
CA VAL A 153 -25.82 41.16 -6.65
C VAL A 153 -25.63 41.69 -8.06
N TRP A 154 -25.53 40.80 -9.06
CA TRP A 154 -25.41 41.20 -10.45
C TRP A 154 -26.68 41.86 -10.99
N THR A 155 -27.87 41.36 -10.63
CA THR A 155 -29.14 41.98 -11.02
C THR A 155 -29.37 43.34 -10.35
N ASN A 156 -28.94 43.49 -9.09
CA ASN A 156 -29.06 44.77 -8.37
C ASN A 156 -28.06 45.83 -8.86
N ARG A 157 -26.94 45.43 -9.49
CA ARG A 157 -26.00 46.38 -10.12
C ARG A 157 -26.42 46.85 -11.52
N ARG A 158 -27.45 46.25 -12.12
CA ARG A 158 -27.96 46.58 -13.46
C ARG A 158 -29.27 47.38 -13.46
N ARG A 159 -29.79 47.73 -12.28
CA ARG A 159 -30.84 48.74 -12.08
C ARG A 159 -30.19 50.02 -11.58
#